data_AF-A0A367LVB1-F1
#
_entry.id   AF-A0A367LVB1-F1
#
_cell.length_a   1.000
_cell.length_b   1.000
_cell.length_c   1.000
_cell.angle_alpha   90.00
_cell.angle_beta   90.00
_cell.angle_gamma   90.00
#
_symmetry.space_group_name_H-M   'P 1'
#
loop_
_entity.id
_entity.type
_entity.pdbx_description
1 polymer ?
#
loop_
_entity_poly.entity_id
_entity_poly.type
_entity_poly.pdbx_seq_one_letter_code
_entity_poly.pdbx_strand_id
1 'polypeptide(L)' 'MAKILVVTSGKGGVGKTTTSAAIGTGLALRGFKTVIV' A
#
# COMPACT_ATOMS: atom_id res chain seq x y z
N MET A 1 13.80 7.99 8.41
CA MET A 1 14.08 6.98 7.38
C MET A 1 12.76 6.34 6.96
N ALA A 2 12.43 6.33 5.66
CA ALA A 2 11.18 5.77 5.17
C ALA A 2 11.30 4.24 5.00
N LYS A 3 10.20 3.50 5.20
CA LYS A 3 10.10 2.07 4.88
C LYS A 3 9.39 1.91 3.54
N ILE A 4 9.94 1.07 2.66
CA ILE A 4 9.38 0.82 1.32
C ILE A 4 8.73 -0.57 1.33
N LEU A 5 7.46 -0.65 0.94
CA LEU A 5 6.70 -1.89 0.81
C LEU A 5 6.29 -2.07 -0.65
N VAL A 6 6.69 -3.19 -1.26
CA VAL A 6 6.30 -3.55 -2.62
C VAL A 6 5.13 -4.53 -2.58
N VAL A 7 3.99 -4.14 -3.15
CA VAL A 7 2.82 -5.01 -3.30
C VAL A 7 2.87 -5.67 -4.67
N THR A 8 3.18 -6.96 -4.73
CA THR A 8 3.33 -7.72 -5.98
C THR A 8 2.44 -8.96 -6.02
N SER A 9 2.26 -9.53 -7.20
CA SER A 9 1.53 -10.77 -7.43
C SER A 9 1.85 -11.36 -8.81
N GLY A 10 1.68 -12.67 -8.98
CA GLY A 10 1.89 -13.33 -10.28
C GLY A 10 0.80 -13.16 -11.35
N LYS A 11 -0.34 -12.50 -11.06
CA LYS A 11 -1.46 -12.38 -12.01
C LYS A 11 -2.09 -10.97 -12.03
N GLY A 12 -2.70 -10.61 -13.16
CA GLY A 12 -3.56 -9.42 -13.27
C GLY A 12 -4.87 -9.58 -12.49
N GLY A 13 -5.46 -8.48 -12.02
CA GLY A 13 -6.79 -8.48 -11.40
C GLY A 13 -6.89 -9.02 -9.97
N VAL A 14 -5.78 -9.38 -9.31
CA VAL A 14 -5.80 -9.96 -7.95
C VAL A 14 -5.86 -8.93 -6.81
N GLY A 15 -6.19 -7.68 -7.11
CA GLY A 15 -6.42 -6.66 -6.07
C GLY A 15 -5.17 -5.97 -5.52
N LYS A 16 -4.05 -5.92 -6.26
CA LYS A 16 -2.84 -5.18 -5.85
C LYS A 16 -3.15 -3.72 -5.51
N THR A 17 -3.82 -3.00 -6.42
CA THR A 17 -4.19 -1.59 -6.22
C THR A 17 -5.11 -1.39 -5.02
N THR A 18 -6.14 -2.23 -4.88
CA THR A 18 -7.07 -2.20 -3.75
C THR A 18 -6.34 -2.43 -2.42
N THR A 19 -5.42 -3.39 -2.39
CA THR A 19 -4.63 -3.72 -1.21
C THR A 19 -3.67 -2.59 -0.85
N SER A 20 -2.95 -2.02 -1.81
CA SER A 20 -2.08 -0.86 -1.59
C SER A 20 -2.85 0.33 -1.04
N ALA A 21 -4.04 0.63 -1.58
CA ALA A 21 -4.92 1.68 -1.09
C ALA A 21 -5.35 1.44 0.36
N ALA A 22 -5.84 0.24 0.69
CA ALA A 22 -6.27 -0.10 2.04
C ALA A 22 -5.13 0.01 3.07
N ILE A 23 -3.93 -0.48 2.71
CA ILE A 23 -2.73 -0.37 3.56
C ILE A 23 -2.36 1.11 3.76
N GLY A 24 -2.30 1.89 2.69
CA GLY A 24 -1.93 3.30 2.77
C GLY A 24 -2.93 4.12 3.59
N THR A 25 -4.23 3.90 3.41
CA THR A 25 -5.28 4.52 4.24
C THR A 25 -5.12 4.13 5.71
N GLY A 26 -4.92 2.85 6.02
CA GLY A 26 -4.73 2.40 7.39
C GLY A 26 -3.49 2.99 8.07
N LEU A 27 -2.39 3.13 7.33
CA LEU A 27 -1.16 3.78 7.83
C LEU A 27 -1.36 5.28 8.06
N ALA A 28 -2.01 5.98 7.13
CA ALA A 28 -2.33 7.39 7.27
C ALA A 28 -3.25 7.65 8.48
N LEU A 29 -4.28 6.82 8.68
CA LEU A 29 -5.18 6.90 9.84
C LEU A 29 -4.46 6.68 11.17
N ARG A 30 -3.36 5.92 11.17
CA ARG A 30 -2.49 5.70 12.34
C ARG A 30 -1.43 6.79 12.52
N GLY A 31 -1.50 7.88 11.74
CA GLY A 31 -0.60 9.03 11.85
C GLY A 31 0.74 8.86 11.12
N PHE A 32 0.92 7.81 10.32
CA PHE A 32 2.13 7.66 9.52
C PHE A 32 2.05 8.53 8.27
N LYS A 33 3.14 9.24 7.96
CA LYS A 33 3.31 9.91 6.66
C LYS A 33 3.51 8.83 5.59
N THR A 34 2.50 8.61 4.76
CA THR A 34 2.48 7.53 3.76
C THR A 34 2.25 8.10 2.37
N VAL A 35 2.93 7.51 1.38
CA VAL A 35 2.74 7.78 -0.05
C VAL A 35 2.55 6.43 -0.75
N ILE A 36 1.63 6.38 -1.70
CA ILE A 36 1.39 5.21 -2.56
C ILE A 36 1.87 5.59 -3.96
N VAL A 37 2.61 4.68 -4.60
CA VAL A 37 3.12 4.80 -5.98
C VAL A 37 2.64 3.60 -6.77
#